data_AF-A0A521C3U3-F1
#
_entry.id   AF-A0A521C3U3-F1
#
_cell.length_a   1.000
_cell.length_b   1.000
_cell.length_c   1.000
_cell.angle_alpha   90.00
_cell.angle_beta   90.00
_cell.angle_gamma   90.00
#
_symmetry.space_group_name_H-M   'P 1'
#
loop_
_entity.id
_entity.type
_entity.pdbx_description
1 polymer ?
#
loop_
_entity_poly.entity_id
_entity_poly.type
_entity_poly.pdbx_seq_one_letter_code
_entity_poly.pdbx_strand_id
1 'polypeptide(L)'
;MKKEVEKVINEILSDFYLKMDVKYTTHSSINLSLVRYFNFRLKYIDQVPRKIMISKELLESLENNKNLNILSLLHIFNRTERGLDLNPFQSKQSFNSNVHDRLFNDWGIHHLHISHKKNLENEFFNKRTGPLLFVRFTDDTAYFIDVKSHHDKDVWSTKDFIRILKNNWPQSIERFEAGFRIYPDLDDSDIGTLRKNGYLFGINVDEKSYILLGHGQATSGDNLMATRLAGNIWRWVGQNISLVQNNKTLFKFELLKQLCLNY
;
A
#
# COMPACT_ATOMS: atom_id res chain seq x y z
N MET A 1 29.29 12.17 -13.68
CA MET A 1 28.08 12.85 -13.15
C MET A 1 26.91 11.89 -12.98
N LYS A 2 26.27 11.36 -14.05
CA LYS A 2 25.15 10.40 -13.92
C LYS A 2 25.47 9.20 -13.02
N LYS A 3 26.60 8.51 -13.25
CA LYS A 3 27.05 7.37 -12.42
C LYS A 3 27.26 7.73 -10.94
N GLU A 4 27.63 8.97 -10.64
CA GLU A 4 27.87 9.41 -9.26
C GLU A 4 26.54 9.65 -8.53
N VAL A 5 25.58 10.29 -9.20
CA VAL A 5 24.21 10.42 -8.68
C VAL A 5 23.60 9.04 -8.43
N GLU A 6 23.73 8.13 -9.40
CA GLU A 6 23.22 6.76 -9.28
C GLU A 6 23.82 6.03 -8.08
N LYS A 7 25.12 6.21 -7.84
CA LYS A 7 25.79 5.66 -6.65
C LYS A 7 25.21 6.24 -5.36
N VAL A 8 25.04 7.56 -5.26
CA VAL A 8 24.47 8.20 -4.06
C VAL A 8 23.04 7.73 -3.80
N ILE A 9 22.20 7.62 -4.84
CA ILE A 9 20.84 7.10 -4.71
C ILE A 9 20.89 5.65 -4.21
N ASN A 10 21.68 4.78 -4.85
CA ASN A 10 21.77 3.38 -4.44
C ASN A 10 22.24 3.23 -2.98
N GLU A 11 23.21 4.02 -2.54
CA GLU A 11 23.64 4.06 -1.14
C GLU A 11 22.47 4.41 -0.20
N ILE A 12 21.75 5.50 -0.46
CA ILE A 12 20.59 5.92 0.35
C ILE A 12 19.52 4.83 0.41
N LEU A 13 19.17 4.23 -0.74
CA LEU A 13 18.12 3.21 -0.78
C LEU A 13 18.56 1.94 -0.03
N SER A 14 19.82 1.53 -0.18
CA SER A 14 20.37 0.34 0.49
C SER A 14 20.41 0.55 2.00
N ASP A 15 20.88 1.72 2.45
CA ASP A 15 20.90 2.10 3.87
C ASP A 15 19.49 2.06 4.47
N PHE A 16 18.48 2.56 3.74
CA PHE A 16 17.09 2.50 4.16
C PHE A 16 16.58 1.07 4.31
N TYR A 17 16.79 0.21 3.31
CA TYR A 17 16.31 -1.17 3.36
C TYR A 17 16.98 -1.98 4.47
N LEU A 18 18.30 -1.80 4.66
CA LEU A 18 19.04 -2.45 5.76
C LEU A 18 18.51 -2.01 7.12
N LYS A 19 18.28 -0.70 7.31
CA LYS A 19 17.73 -0.16 8.56
C LYS A 19 16.32 -0.68 8.86
N MET A 20 15.52 -0.93 7.83
CA MET A 20 14.13 -1.36 7.95
C MET A 20 13.94 -2.88 7.86
N ASP A 21 15.03 -3.65 7.77
CA ASP A 21 15.02 -5.11 7.54
C ASP A 21 14.12 -5.52 6.35
N VAL A 22 14.19 -4.74 5.27
CA VAL A 22 13.43 -5.00 4.03
C VAL A 22 14.29 -5.83 3.11
N LYS A 23 13.76 -6.95 2.62
CA LYS A 23 14.41 -7.71 1.55
C LYS A 23 14.41 -6.89 0.26
N TYR A 24 15.58 -6.70 -0.33
CA TYR A 24 15.72 -5.94 -1.57
C TYR A 24 16.76 -6.56 -2.51
N THR A 25 16.74 -6.13 -3.76
CA THR A 25 17.78 -6.45 -4.76
C THR A 25 18.28 -5.17 -5.38
N THR A 26 19.58 -5.07 -5.60
CA THR A 26 20.15 -4.02 -6.43
C THR A 26 19.81 -4.27 -7.89
N HIS A 27 19.09 -3.35 -8.51
CA HIS A 27 18.78 -3.40 -9.94
C HIS A 27 19.85 -2.63 -10.75
N SER A 28 20.08 -3.07 -11.98
CA SER A 28 20.93 -2.32 -12.93
C SER A 28 20.32 -0.97 -13.29
N SER A 29 18.98 -0.90 -13.35
CA SER A 29 18.24 0.35 -13.52
C SER A 29 18.00 1.03 -12.18
N ILE A 30 18.66 2.16 -11.96
CA ILE A 30 18.44 3.01 -10.79
C ILE A 30 17.00 3.51 -10.69
N ASN A 31 16.35 3.74 -11.83
CA ASN A 31 14.96 4.18 -11.86
C ASN A 31 14.07 3.07 -11.32
N LEU A 32 14.32 1.81 -11.69
CA LEU A 32 13.60 0.68 -11.12
C LEU A 32 13.83 0.59 -9.60
N SER A 33 15.06 0.79 -9.11
CA SER A 33 15.33 0.84 -7.66
C SER A 33 14.52 1.92 -6.94
N LEU A 34 14.40 3.12 -7.51
CA LEU A 34 13.57 4.20 -6.98
C LEU A 34 12.07 3.83 -7.00
N VAL A 35 11.59 3.22 -8.09
CA VAL A 35 10.20 2.73 -8.16
C VAL A 35 9.96 1.71 -7.06
N ARG A 36 10.85 0.73 -6.87
CA ARG A 36 10.73 -0.29 -5.79
C ARG A 36 10.74 0.32 -4.40
N TYR A 37 11.55 1.36 -4.20
CA TYR A 37 11.55 2.11 -2.96
C TYR A 37 10.21 2.76 -2.70
N PHE A 38 9.68 3.53 -3.64
CA PHE A 38 8.38 4.19 -3.45
C PHE A 38 7.22 3.20 -3.36
N ASN A 39 7.29 2.08 -4.07
CA ASN A 39 6.27 1.04 -4.02
C ASN A 39 6.22 0.38 -2.63
N PHE A 40 7.38 0.10 -2.02
CA PHE A 40 7.45 -0.33 -0.62
C PHE A 40 6.95 0.74 0.34
N ARG A 41 7.45 1.97 0.17
CA ARG A 41 7.09 3.14 0.98
C ARG A 41 5.56 3.32 1.01
N LEU A 42 4.87 3.42 -0.13
CA LEU A 42 3.42 3.63 -0.17
C LEU A 42 2.65 2.55 0.60
N LYS A 43 3.11 1.29 0.55
CA LYS A 43 2.49 0.16 1.24
C LYS A 43 2.80 0.12 2.74
N TYR A 44 3.92 0.68 3.17
CA TYR A 44 4.30 0.74 4.58
C TYR A 44 3.26 1.56 5.36
N ILE A 45 2.81 1.03 6.49
CA ILE A 45 1.81 1.71 7.31
C ILE A 45 2.55 2.58 8.33
N ASP A 46 2.51 3.90 8.16
CA ASP A 46 3.18 4.83 9.06
C ASP A 46 2.62 4.78 10.48
N GLN A 47 3.52 4.93 11.46
CA GLN A 47 3.22 4.88 12.89
C GLN A 47 2.68 6.24 13.38
N VAL A 48 1.46 6.55 12.95
CA VAL A 48 0.75 7.77 13.31
C VAL A 48 -0.66 7.44 13.80
N PRO A 49 -1.17 8.13 14.85
CA PRO A 49 -2.53 7.99 15.31
C PRO A 49 -3.54 8.22 14.20
N ARG A 50 -4.54 7.36 14.09
CA ARG A 50 -5.63 7.50 13.11
C ARG A 50 -6.99 7.33 13.77
N LYS A 51 -7.97 8.11 13.31
CA LYS A 51 -9.38 7.90 13.61
C LYS A 51 -9.81 6.54 13.08
N ILE A 52 -10.59 5.80 13.87
CA ILE A 52 -11.14 4.53 13.46
C ILE A 52 -12.54 4.72 12.89
N MET A 53 -12.77 4.14 11.72
CA MET A 53 -14.09 4.01 11.11
C MET A 53 -14.33 2.53 10.81
N ILE A 54 -15.37 1.94 11.39
CA ILE A 54 -15.72 0.51 11.22
C ILE A 54 -16.99 0.43 10.40
N SER A 55 -16.98 -0.37 9.33
CA SER A 55 -18.14 -0.53 8.46
C SER A 55 -19.27 -1.29 9.17
N LYS A 56 -20.50 -1.12 8.68
CA LYS A 56 -21.65 -1.90 9.14
C LYS A 56 -21.45 -3.40 8.91
N GLU A 57 -20.84 -3.75 7.77
CA GLU A 57 -20.55 -5.12 7.34
C GLU A 57 -19.54 -5.79 8.27
N LEU A 58 -18.51 -5.07 8.70
CA LEU A 58 -17.57 -5.59 9.69
C LEU A 58 -18.25 -5.75 11.06
N LEU A 59 -19.07 -4.79 11.50
CA LEU A 59 -19.81 -4.94 12.76
C LEU A 59 -20.71 -6.18 12.75
N GLU A 60 -21.45 -6.40 11.67
CA GLU A 60 -22.27 -7.59 11.48
C GLU A 60 -21.43 -8.89 11.48
N SER A 61 -20.28 -8.89 10.80
CA SER A 61 -19.32 -10.00 10.84
C SER A 61 -18.86 -10.29 12.28
N LEU A 62 -18.65 -9.27 13.13
CA LEU A 62 -18.23 -9.46 14.52
C LEU A 62 -19.35 -10.03 15.40
N GLU A 63 -20.60 -9.64 15.15
CA GLU A 63 -21.76 -10.15 15.88
C GLU A 63 -22.06 -11.60 15.54
N ASN A 64 -21.92 -11.97 14.25
CA ASN A 64 -22.36 -13.27 13.75
C ASN A 64 -21.26 -14.34 13.71
N ASN A 65 -19.98 -13.97 13.63
CA ASN A 65 -18.89 -14.93 13.48
C ASN A 65 -18.15 -15.18 14.81
N LYS A 66 -18.62 -16.20 15.55
CA LYS A 66 -18.04 -16.63 16.83
C LYS A 66 -16.59 -17.10 16.75
N ASN A 67 -16.08 -17.42 15.55
CA ASN A 67 -14.70 -17.86 15.34
C ASN A 67 -13.73 -16.70 15.09
N LEU A 68 -14.21 -15.46 14.97
CA LEU A 68 -13.34 -14.31 14.83
C LEU A 68 -12.56 -14.05 16.12
N ASN A 69 -11.26 -13.79 15.96
CA ASN A 69 -10.39 -13.45 17.07
C ASN A 69 -10.59 -11.96 17.45
N ILE A 70 -11.68 -11.68 18.18
CA ILE A 70 -12.08 -10.34 18.61
C ILE A 70 -10.95 -9.63 19.38
N LEU A 71 -10.23 -10.36 20.23
CA LEU A 71 -9.09 -9.79 20.98
C LEU A 71 -7.99 -9.25 20.05
N SER A 72 -7.70 -9.95 18.95
CA SER A 72 -6.70 -9.47 17.98
C SER A 72 -7.18 -8.27 17.19
N LEU A 73 -8.48 -8.19 16.89
CA LEU A 73 -9.07 -7.00 16.26
C LEU A 73 -9.03 -5.79 17.18
N LEU A 74 -9.43 -5.96 18.44
CA LEU A 74 -9.29 -4.90 19.46
C LEU A 74 -7.84 -4.45 19.62
N HIS A 75 -6.88 -5.37 19.50
CA HIS A 75 -5.47 -5.01 19.53
C HIS A 75 -5.06 -4.18 18.30
N ILE A 76 -5.51 -4.53 17.09
CA ILE A 76 -5.29 -3.74 15.88
C ILE A 76 -5.92 -2.35 16.02
N PHE A 77 -7.15 -2.25 16.53
CA PHE A 77 -7.84 -0.98 16.76
C PHE A 77 -7.07 -0.11 17.77
N ASN A 78 -6.71 -0.65 18.94
CA ASN A 78 -5.95 0.10 19.93
C ASN A 78 -4.60 0.61 19.39
N ARG A 79 -3.90 -0.19 18.59
CA ARG A 79 -2.65 0.23 17.95
C ARG A 79 -2.89 1.33 16.93
N THR A 80 -3.97 1.25 16.16
CA THR A 80 -4.35 2.26 15.16
C THR A 80 -4.63 3.62 15.82
N GLU A 81 -5.46 3.65 16.86
CA GLU A 81 -5.78 4.89 17.60
C GLU A 81 -4.53 5.53 18.23
N ARG A 82 -3.60 4.71 18.70
CA ARG A 82 -2.38 5.17 19.38
C ARG A 82 -1.21 5.44 18.44
N GLY A 83 -1.35 5.15 17.15
CA GLY A 83 -0.26 5.28 16.18
C GLY A 83 0.90 4.31 16.38
N LEU A 84 0.61 3.13 16.92
CA LEU A 84 1.60 2.08 17.10
C LEU A 84 1.77 1.26 15.82
N ASP A 85 2.91 0.59 15.68
CA ASP A 85 3.26 -0.17 14.47
C ASP A 85 2.21 -1.25 14.08
N LEU A 86 1.60 -1.11 12.91
CA LEU A 86 0.65 -2.08 12.34
C LEU A 86 1.31 -3.03 11.34
N ASN A 87 2.57 -2.79 10.96
CA ASN A 87 3.28 -3.61 10.01
C ASN A 87 3.52 -5.07 10.45
N PRO A 88 3.62 -5.40 11.76
CA PRO A 88 3.63 -6.80 12.24
C PRO A 88 2.42 -7.63 11.82
N PHE A 89 1.27 -7.00 11.52
CA PHE A 89 0.06 -7.70 11.06
C PHE A 89 0.05 -7.92 9.55
N GLN A 90 0.96 -7.28 8.80
CA GLN A 90 1.08 -7.54 7.37
C GLN A 90 1.75 -8.89 7.08
N SER A 91 1.74 -9.29 5.81
CA SER A 91 2.52 -10.41 5.30
C SER A 91 4.03 -10.14 5.43
N LYS A 92 4.83 -11.18 5.71
CA LYS A 92 6.31 -11.10 5.60
C LYS A 92 6.76 -10.58 4.22
N GLN A 93 6.01 -10.90 3.16
CA GLN A 93 6.30 -10.44 1.80
C GLN A 93 6.03 -8.94 1.60
N SER A 94 5.30 -8.28 2.52
CA SER A 94 5.16 -6.83 2.49
C SER A 94 6.51 -6.13 2.67
N PHE A 95 7.45 -6.75 3.40
CA PHE A 95 8.83 -6.27 3.60
C PHE A 95 9.80 -6.86 2.56
N ASN A 96 9.35 -6.86 1.30
CA ASN A 96 10.18 -7.20 0.16
C ASN A 96 9.91 -6.17 -0.94
N SER A 97 10.93 -5.40 -1.31
CA SER A 97 10.81 -4.31 -2.29
C SER A 97 10.44 -4.80 -3.70
N ASN A 98 10.66 -6.09 -3.97
CA ASN A 98 10.34 -6.71 -5.26
C ASN A 98 8.93 -7.32 -5.32
N VAL A 99 8.20 -7.35 -4.21
CA VAL A 99 6.85 -7.91 -4.17
C VAL A 99 5.81 -6.81 -4.30
N HIS A 100 4.95 -6.97 -5.30
CA HIS A 100 3.79 -6.11 -5.53
C HIS A 100 2.58 -6.61 -4.77
N ASP A 101 2.01 -5.75 -3.93
CA ASP A 101 0.67 -5.96 -3.41
C ASP A 101 -0.32 -5.36 -4.43
N ARG A 102 -0.92 -6.23 -5.24
CA ARG A 102 -1.77 -5.77 -6.34
C ARG A 102 -3.08 -5.16 -5.86
N LEU A 103 -3.63 -5.62 -4.73
CA LEU A 103 -4.84 -5.05 -4.16
C LEU A 103 -4.57 -3.65 -3.63
N PHE A 104 -3.45 -3.49 -2.91
CA PHE A 104 -3.00 -2.18 -2.46
C PHE A 104 -2.68 -1.26 -3.66
N ASN A 105 -1.95 -1.75 -4.66
CA ASN A 105 -1.56 -0.93 -5.80
C ASN A 105 -2.74 -0.46 -6.64
N ASP A 106 -3.78 -1.28 -6.76
CA ASP A 106 -4.94 -0.92 -7.54
C ASP A 106 -5.95 -0.09 -6.74
N TRP A 107 -6.29 -0.52 -5.52
CA TRP A 107 -7.40 0.06 -4.75
C TRP A 107 -6.99 0.72 -3.43
N GLY A 108 -5.71 0.68 -3.06
CA GLY A 108 -5.22 1.30 -1.83
C GLY A 108 -5.79 0.65 -0.58
N ILE A 109 -6.05 -0.67 -0.66
CA ILE A 109 -6.58 -1.49 0.44
C ILE A 109 -5.46 -2.41 0.93
N HIS A 110 -5.16 -2.32 2.21
CA HIS A 110 -4.27 -3.23 2.92
C HIS A 110 -5.05 -4.43 3.43
N HIS A 111 -4.33 -5.54 3.64
CA HIS A 111 -4.85 -6.74 4.26
C HIS A 111 -3.97 -7.15 5.44
N LEU A 112 -4.57 -7.28 6.62
CA LEU A 112 -3.88 -7.55 7.88
C LEU A 112 -4.29 -8.93 8.43
N HIS A 113 -3.32 -9.73 8.85
CA HIS A 113 -3.58 -10.96 9.59
C HIS A 113 -4.14 -10.64 10.98
N ILE A 114 -5.23 -11.30 11.35
CA ILE A 114 -5.94 -11.08 12.63
C ILE A 114 -5.31 -11.93 13.73
N SER A 115 -4.08 -11.57 14.11
CA SER A 115 -3.31 -12.26 15.14
C SER A 115 -2.36 -11.31 15.84
N HIS A 116 -2.34 -11.33 17.16
CA HIS A 116 -1.35 -10.64 18.00
C HIS A 116 -0.28 -11.60 18.56
N LYS A 117 -0.34 -12.88 18.21
CA LYS A 117 0.62 -13.89 18.69
C LYS A 117 1.79 -13.98 17.73
N LYS A 118 3.01 -14.18 18.24
CA LYS A 118 4.21 -14.48 17.45
C LYS A 118 4.55 -15.97 17.52
N ASN A 119 5.34 -16.50 16.57
CA ASN A 119 5.86 -17.87 16.73
C ASN A 119 7.07 -17.89 17.68
N LEU A 120 7.94 -16.87 17.59
CA LEU A 120 9.03 -16.60 18.52
C LEU A 120 8.95 -15.15 18.98
N GLU A 121 9.31 -14.85 20.23
CA GLU A 121 9.16 -13.50 20.82
C GLU A 121 9.90 -12.41 20.01
N ASN A 122 11.03 -12.77 19.42
CA ASN A 122 11.89 -11.90 18.63
C ASN A 122 11.47 -11.76 17.16
N GLU A 123 10.45 -12.45 16.67
CA GLU A 123 9.97 -12.25 15.30
C GLU A 123 9.27 -10.88 15.16
N PHE A 124 9.53 -10.16 14.07
CA PHE A 124 8.81 -8.91 13.78
C PHE A 124 7.34 -9.15 13.44
N PHE A 125 7.06 -10.18 12.63
CA PHE A 125 5.70 -10.48 12.14
C PHE A 125 4.93 -11.39 13.08
N ASN A 126 3.62 -11.14 13.18
CA ASN A 126 2.71 -12.00 13.91
C ASN A 126 2.47 -13.31 13.13
N LYS A 127 2.08 -14.35 13.87
CA LYS A 127 1.68 -15.64 13.32
C LYS A 127 0.48 -15.44 12.40
N ARG A 128 0.61 -15.93 11.16
CA ARG A 128 -0.46 -15.89 10.18
C ARG A 128 -1.66 -16.71 10.65
N THR A 129 -2.84 -16.13 10.49
CA THR A 129 -4.14 -16.76 10.72
C THR A 129 -4.91 -16.85 9.40
N GLY A 130 -5.99 -17.62 9.38
CA GLY A 130 -6.82 -17.79 8.18
C GLY A 130 -7.44 -16.47 7.69
N PRO A 131 -8.36 -15.84 8.46
CA PRO A 131 -9.02 -14.61 8.03
C PRO A 131 -8.10 -13.39 8.03
N LEU A 132 -8.40 -12.47 7.12
CA LEU A 132 -7.71 -11.19 6.92
C LEU A 132 -8.69 -10.03 7.16
N LEU A 133 -8.20 -9.00 7.84
CA LEU A 133 -8.88 -7.72 7.98
C LEU A 133 -8.48 -6.81 6.82
N PHE A 134 -9.44 -6.40 6.02
CA PHE A 134 -9.24 -5.45 4.93
C PHE A 134 -9.47 -4.03 5.42
N VAL A 135 -8.52 -3.14 5.17
CA VAL A 135 -8.51 -1.78 5.71
C VAL A 135 -7.90 -0.82 4.70
N ARG A 136 -8.48 0.38 4.61
CA ARG A 136 -7.91 1.49 3.86
C ARG A 136 -7.41 2.56 4.82
N PHE A 137 -6.15 2.96 4.68
CA PHE A 137 -5.56 4.04 5.47
C PHE A 137 -5.48 5.33 4.65
N THR A 138 -5.85 6.44 5.28
CA THR A 138 -5.46 7.81 4.91
C THR A 138 -4.45 8.34 5.93
N ASP A 139 -4.05 9.60 5.80
CA ASP A 139 -3.12 10.24 6.73
C ASP A 139 -3.68 10.28 8.17
N ASP A 140 -5.00 10.41 8.30
CA ASP A 140 -5.68 10.66 9.56
C ASP A 140 -6.72 9.59 9.95
N THR A 141 -7.10 8.69 9.04
CA THR A 141 -8.24 7.77 9.23
C THR A 141 -7.92 6.36 8.76
N ALA A 142 -8.38 5.37 9.51
CA ALA A 142 -8.37 3.95 9.17
C ALA A 142 -9.81 3.47 8.96
N TYR A 143 -10.12 3.12 7.72
CA TYR A 143 -11.43 2.62 7.29
C TYR A 143 -11.39 1.09 7.28
N PHE A 144 -11.87 0.45 8.34
CA PHE A 144 -11.93 -1.00 8.47
C PHE A 144 -13.14 -1.54 7.72
N ILE A 145 -12.86 -2.24 6.62
CA ILE A 145 -13.83 -2.57 5.58
C ILE A 145 -14.58 -3.85 5.94
N ASP A 146 -13.89 -4.97 6.08
CA ASP A 146 -14.49 -6.26 6.43
C ASP A 146 -13.40 -7.28 6.80
N VAL A 147 -13.82 -8.43 7.32
CA VAL A 147 -12.98 -9.62 7.48
C VAL A 147 -13.42 -10.70 6.49
N LYS A 148 -12.50 -11.13 5.64
CA LYS A 148 -12.72 -12.24 4.68
C LYS A 148 -11.65 -13.32 4.83
N SER A 149 -11.96 -14.53 4.38
CA SER A 149 -10.97 -15.61 4.31
C SER A 149 -10.03 -15.40 3.12
N HIS A 150 -8.76 -15.77 3.27
CA HIS A 150 -7.80 -15.76 2.16
C HIS A 150 -8.20 -16.71 1.01
N HIS A 151 -9.11 -17.65 1.27
CA HIS A 151 -9.59 -18.65 0.31
C HIS A 151 -10.96 -18.31 -0.29
N ASP A 152 -11.58 -17.20 0.11
CA ASP A 152 -12.84 -16.78 -0.48
C ASP A 152 -12.64 -16.49 -1.98
N LYS A 153 -13.61 -16.92 -2.78
CA LYS A 153 -13.58 -16.72 -4.23
C LYS A 153 -13.49 -15.22 -4.52
N ASP A 154 -12.56 -14.84 -5.39
CA ASP A 154 -12.38 -13.46 -5.87
C ASP A 154 -12.13 -12.42 -4.74
N VAL A 155 -11.70 -12.85 -3.54
CA VAL A 155 -11.49 -11.94 -2.40
C VAL A 155 -10.50 -10.82 -2.70
N TRP A 156 -9.55 -11.04 -3.61
CA TRP A 156 -8.55 -10.05 -4.03
C TRP A 156 -9.04 -9.09 -5.11
N SER A 157 -10.29 -9.27 -5.57
CA SER A 157 -10.88 -8.54 -6.68
C SER A 157 -12.36 -8.22 -6.49
N THR A 158 -12.90 -8.46 -5.30
CA THR A 158 -14.32 -8.23 -5.05
C THR A 158 -14.68 -6.75 -5.00
N LYS A 159 -15.64 -6.35 -5.82
CA LYS A 159 -16.19 -4.99 -5.80
C LYS A 159 -16.90 -4.65 -4.49
N ASP A 160 -17.20 -5.66 -3.66
CA ASP A 160 -17.81 -5.47 -2.35
C ASP A 160 -17.01 -4.53 -1.46
N PHE A 161 -15.67 -4.58 -1.48
CA PHE A 161 -14.87 -3.64 -0.69
C PHE A 161 -15.13 -2.18 -1.07
N ILE A 162 -15.27 -1.91 -2.37
CA ILE A 162 -15.52 -0.56 -2.86
C ILE A 162 -16.97 -0.15 -2.59
N ARG A 163 -17.91 -1.11 -2.65
CA ARG A 163 -19.31 -0.87 -2.25
C ARG A 163 -19.41 -0.52 -0.75
N ILE A 164 -18.69 -1.23 0.10
CA ILE A 164 -18.64 -0.97 1.55
C ILE A 164 -18.09 0.45 1.80
N LEU A 165 -16.96 0.80 1.18
CA LEU A 165 -16.38 2.16 1.28
C LEU A 165 -17.38 3.22 0.79
N LYS A 166 -18.04 3.01 -0.36
CA LYS A 166 -19.06 3.91 -0.92
C LYS A 166 -20.22 4.12 0.05
N ASN A 167 -20.77 3.04 0.60
CA ASN A 167 -21.99 3.06 1.39
C ASN A 167 -21.76 3.61 2.80
N ASN A 168 -20.59 3.36 3.39
CA ASN A 168 -20.27 3.80 4.74
C ASN A 168 -19.61 5.20 4.73
N TRP A 169 -18.70 5.46 3.78
CA TRP A 169 -17.84 6.66 3.77
C TRP A 169 -17.58 7.15 2.33
N PRO A 170 -18.60 7.62 1.60
CA PRO A 170 -18.44 8.02 0.20
C PRO A 170 -17.33 9.06 0.00
N GLN A 171 -17.16 9.99 0.95
CA GLN A 171 -16.13 11.03 0.93
C GLN A 171 -14.71 10.46 0.90
N SER A 172 -14.50 9.23 1.39
CA SER A 172 -13.17 8.59 1.39
C SER A 172 -12.70 8.18 -0.01
N ILE A 173 -13.63 8.05 -0.97
CA ILE A 173 -13.36 7.59 -2.33
C ILE A 173 -13.96 8.50 -3.43
N GLU A 174 -14.73 9.53 -3.09
CA GLU A 174 -15.43 10.39 -4.05
C GLU A 174 -14.49 11.05 -5.08
N ARG A 175 -13.26 11.40 -4.67
CA ARG A 175 -12.26 12.00 -5.57
C ARG A 175 -11.83 11.09 -6.73
N PHE A 176 -12.15 9.80 -6.65
CA PHE A 176 -11.83 8.78 -7.64
C PHE A 176 -13.03 8.41 -8.52
N GLU A 177 -14.18 9.03 -8.30
CA GLU A 177 -15.38 8.82 -9.11
C GLU A 177 -15.15 9.38 -10.53
N ALA A 178 -15.46 8.57 -11.55
CA ALA A 178 -15.22 8.93 -12.94
C ALA A 178 -16.30 9.86 -13.52
N GLY A 179 -17.51 9.84 -12.97
CA GLY A 179 -18.67 10.61 -13.48
C GLY A 179 -19.30 10.05 -14.77
N PHE A 180 -18.84 8.90 -15.25
CA PHE A 180 -19.39 8.18 -16.40
C PHE A 180 -19.29 6.67 -16.18
N ARG A 181 -20.18 5.90 -16.82
CA ARG A 181 -20.14 4.44 -16.77
C ARG A 181 -19.03 3.89 -17.67
N ILE A 182 -18.31 2.88 -17.17
CA ILE A 182 -17.16 2.29 -17.86
C ILE A 182 -17.60 1.01 -18.56
N TYR A 183 -17.13 0.80 -19.80
CA TYR A 183 -17.44 -0.39 -20.58
C TYR A 183 -16.15 -1.06 -21.11
N PRO A 184 -16.07 -2.40 -21.15
CA PRO A 184 -17.08 -3.35 -20.67
C PRO A 184 -17.26 -3.31 -19.15
N ASP A 185 -18.42 -3.76 -18.65
CA ASP A 185 -18.67 -3.86 -17.21
C ASP A 185 -18.00 -5.13 -16.68
N LEU A 186 -16.98 -4.95 -15.83
CA LEU A 186 -16.14 -6.04 -15.34
C LEU A 186 -16.74 -6.66 -14.08
N ASP A 187 -16.82 -7.99 -14.04
CA ASP A 187 -17.12 -8.71 -12.81
C ASP A 187 -15.87 -8.93 -11.95
N ASP A 188 -16.04 -9.50 -10.75
CA ASP A 188 -14.94 -9.71 -9.80
C ASP A 188 -13.85 -10.66 -10.36
N SER A 189 -14.20 -11.60 -11.23
CA SER A 189 -13.28 -12.54 -11.87
C SER A 189 -12.48 -11.88 -13.00
N ASP A 190 -13.15 -11.06 -13.82
CA ASP A 190 -12.52 -10.24 -14.86
C ASP A 190 -11.49 -9.29 -14.23
N ILE A 191 -11.89 -8.59 -13.16
CA ILE A 191 -11.01 -7.70 -12.39
C ILE A 191 -9.80 -8.48 -11.87
N GLY A 192 -10.00 -9.66 -11.28
CA GLY A 192 -8.92 -10.51 -10.80
C GLY A 192 -7.93 -10.88 -11.91
N THR A 193 -8.44 -11.23 -13.09
CA THR A 193 -7.64 -11.58 -14.27
C THR A 193 -6.85 -10.38 -14.80
N LEU A 194 -7.51 -9.22 -14.99
CA LEU A 194 -6.86 -8.01 -15.47
C LEU A 194 -5.79 -7.51 -14.49
N ARG A 195 -6.12 -7.51 -13.19
CA ARG A 195 -5.18 -7.11 -12.15
C ARG A 195 -3.95 -8.01 -12.09
N LYS A 196 -4.13 -9.33 -12.19
CA LYS A 196 -3.00 -10.29 -12.19
C LYS A 196 -2.02 -10.02 -13.33
N ASN A 197 -2.54 -9.58 -14.48
CA ASN A 197 -1.77 -9.28 -15.69
C ASN A 197 -1.24 -7.82 -15.74
N GLY A 198 -1.45 -7.03 -14.69
CA GLY A 198 -0.91 -5.67 -14.60
C GLY A 198 -1.64 -4.63 -15.45
N TYR A 199 -2.88 -4.91 -15.89
CA TYR A 199 -3.68 -3.93 -16.59
C TYR A 199 -4.21 -2.86 -15.63
N LEU A 200 -4.29 -1.64 -16.15
CA LEU A 200 -5.04 -0.55 -15.55
C LEU A 200 -6.47 -0.56 -16.11
N PHE A 201 -7.45 -0.49 -15.22
CA PHE A 201 -8.86 -0.48 -15.58
C PHE A 201 -9.64 0.36 -14.55
N GLY A 202 -10.86 0.75 -14.92
CA GLY A 202 -11.84 1.26 -13.97
C GLY A 202 -12.91 0.21 -13.67
N ILE A 203 -13.70 0.44 -12.63
CA ILE A 203 -14.76 -0.48 -12.20
C ILE A 203 -16.08 0.27 -12.06
N ASN A 204 -17.18 -0.43 -12.34
CA ASN A 204 -18.51 0.04 -11.97
C ASN A 204 -18.97 -0.68 -10.70
N VAL A 205 -19.39 0.08 -9.71
CA VAL A 205 -19.97 -0.38 -8.44
C VAL A 205 -21.34 0.24 -8.30
N ASP A 206 -22.34 -0.59 -8.61
CA ASP A 206 -23.75 -0.21 -8.70
C ASP A 206 -23.96 0.91 -9.75
N GLU A 207 -24.38 2.11 -9.34
CA GLU A 207 -24.60 3.29 -10.18
C GLU A 207 -23.34 4.15 -10.40
N LYS A 208 -22.26 3.90 -9.66
CA LYS A 208 -21.03 4.72 -9.71
C LYS A 208 -19.88 3.98 -10.37
N SER A 209 -18.93 4.74 -10.90
CA SER A 209 -17.71 4.20 -11.50
C SER A 209 -16.49 4.86 -10.88
N TYR A 210 -15.44 4.06 -10.66
CA TYR A 210 -14.21 4.51 -10.02
C TYR A 210 -12.98 4.15 -10.84
N ILE A 211 -11.99 5.05 -10.81
CA ILE A 211 -10.69 4.86 -11.44
C ILE A 211 -9.58 5.23 -10.45
N LEU A 212 -8.44 4.53 -10.50
CA LEU A 212 -7.22 4.91 -9.78
C LEU A 212 -7.37 5.05 -8.25
N LEU A 213 -8.23 4.25 -7.60
CA LEU A 213 -8.47 4.27 -6.14
C LEU A 213 -7.18 4.16 -5.30
N GLY A 214 -6.27 3.28 -5.70
CA GLY A 214 -4.91 3.09 -5.16
C GLY A 214 -3.82 3.68 -6.05
N HIS A 215 -4.20 4.60 -6.95
CA HIS A 215 -3.43 5.11 -8.08
C HIS A 215 -3.22 4.15 -9.24
N GLY A 216 -3.59 2.87 -9.10
CA GLY A 216 -3.46 1.87 -10.15
C GLY A 216 -2.03 1.32 -10.26
N GLN A 217 -1.88 0.36 -11.16
CA GLN A 217 -0.61 -0.32 -11.42
C GLN A 217 -0.22 -0.23 -12.90
N ALA A 218 1.09 -0.29 -13.15
CA ALA A 218 1.65 -0.53 -14.47
C ALA A 218 1.66 -2.03 -14.80
N THR A 219 1.94 -2.36 -16.07
CA THR A 219 2.11 -3.76 -16.52
C THR A 219 3.24 -4.50 -15.81
N SER A 220 4.23 -3.80 -15.27
CA SER A 220 5.26 -4.37 -14.39
C SER A 220 4.74 -4.78 -13.00
N GLY A 221 3.49 -4.46 -12.67
CA GLY A 221 2.88 -4.56 -11.35
C GLY A 221 3.19 -3.38 -10.42
N ASP A 222 4.05 -2.45 -10.85
CA ASP A 222 4.45 -1.31 -10.02
C ASP A 222 3.33 -0.30 -9.85
N ASN A 223 3.18 0.27 -8.65
CA ASN A 223 2.19 1.32 -8.41
C ASN A 223 2.50 2.54 -9.29
N LEU A 224 1.50 3.11 -9.96
CA LEU A 224 1.69 4.25 -10.86
C LEU A 224 2.15 5.50 -10.10
N MET A 225 1.70 5.69 -8.85
CA MET A 225 2.20 6.74 -7.98
C MET A 225 3.68 6.55 -7.66
N ALA A 226 4.13 5.31 -7.37
CA ALA A 226 5.54 5.03 -7.15
C ALA A 226 6.41 5.39 -8.38
N THR A 227 5.90 5.10 -9.58
CA THR A 227 6.55 5.49 -10.84
C THR A 227 6.63 7.01 -11.00
N ARG A 228 5.54 7.72 -10.69
CA ARG A 228 5.51 9.19 -10.71
C ARG A 228 6.51 9.79 -9.72
N LEU A 229 6.56 9.28 -8.49
CA LEU A 229 7.48 9.74 -7.45
C LEU A 229 8.95 9.52 -7.83
N ALA A 230 9.28 8.36 -8.42
CA ALA A 230 10.62 8.11 -8.96
C ALA A 230 10.99 9.14 -10.06
N GLY A 231 10.04 9.47 -10.95
CA GLY A 231 10.22 10.52 -11.95
C GLY A 231 10.43 11.91 -11.35
N ASN A 232 9.75 12.23 -10.24
CA ASN A 232 9.94 13.50 -9.52
C ASN A 232 11.36 13.61 -8.95
N ILE A 233 11.93 12.52 -8.43
CA ILE A 233 13.33 12.49 -7.99
C ILE A 233 14.27 12.82 -9.14
N TRP A 234 14.08 12.20 -10.32
CA TRP A 234 14.92 12.51 -11.48
C TRP A 234 14.78 13.95 -11.97
N ARG A 235 13.57 14.52 -11.93
CA ARG A 235 13.34 15.93 -12.25
C ARG A 235 14.11 16.84 -11.28
N TRP A 236 14.01 16.56 -9.98
CA TRP A 236 14.72 17.32 -8.95
C TRP A 236 16.25 17.21 -9.12
N VAL A 237 16.77 16.01 -9.35
CA VAL A 237 18.19 15.78 -9.63
C VAL A 237 18.66 16.58 -10.84
N GLY A 238 17.88 16.58 -11.94
CA GLY A 238 18.22 17.33 -13.14
C GLY A 238 18.31 18.85 -12.90
N GLN A 239 17.38 19.39 -12.11
CA GLN A 239 17.38 20.81 -11.71
C GLN A 239 18.53 21.19 -10.77
N ASN A 240 19.06 20.22 -10.01
CA ASN A 240 20.05 20.44 -8.96
C ASN A 240 21.40 19.77 -9.27
N ILE A 241 21.66 19.45 -10.54
CA ILE A 241 22.81 18.62 -10.91
C ILE A 241 24.16 19.27 -10.57
N SER A 242 24.23 20.60 -10.56
CA SER A 242 25.42 21.37 -10.16
C SER A 242 25.81 21.14 -8.70
N LEU A 243 24.86 20.83 -7.81
CA LEU A 243 25.13 20.53 -6.39
C LEU A 243 26.01 19.29 -6.23
N VAL A 244 25.92 18.33 -7.15
CA VAL A 244 26.74 17.11 -7.11
C VAL A 244 28.23 17.44 -7.18
N GLN A 245 28.59 18.44 -8.00
CA GLN A 245 29.98 18.86 -8.19
C GLN A 245 30.45 19.79 -7.08
N ASN A 246 29.58 20.71 -6.65
CA ASN A 246 29.97 21.78 -5.74
C ASN A 246 29.96 21.34 -4.27
N ASN A 247 29.00 20.50 -3.88
CA ASN A 247 28.86 20.05 -2.50
C ASN A 247 28.06 18.74 -2.42
N LYS A 248 28.76 17.62 -2.60
CA LYS A 248 28.17 16.28 -2.58
C LYS A 248 27.44 15.94 -1.28
N THR A 249 27.93 16.42 -0.14
CA THR A 249 27.30 16.22 1.17
C THR A 249 25.95 16.92 1.23
N LEU A 250 25.88 18.17 0.78
CA LEU A 250 24.63 18.92 0.67
C LEU A 250 23.67 18.27 -0.33
N PHE A 251 24.16 17.83 -1.48
CA PHE A 251 23.33 17.09 -2.45
C PHE A 251 22.71 15.84 -1.83
N LYS A 252 23.49 15.01 -1.12
CA LYS A 252 22.98 13.81 -0.44
C LYS A 252 21.91 14.16 0.60
N PHE A 253 22.13 15.21 1.38
CA PHE A 253 21.19 15.69 2.39
C PHE A 253 19.87 16.18 1.78
N GLU A 254 19.92 17.01 0.73
CA GLU A 254 18.71 17.50 0.06
C GLU A 254 17.96 16.39 -0.68
N LEU A 255 18.68 15.46 -1.31
CA LEU A 255 18.09 14.28 -1.95
C LEU A 255 17.34 13.40 -0.93
N LEU A 256 17.90 13.21 0.26
CA LEU A 256 17.22 12.49 1.35
C LEU A 256 15.88 13.14 1.71
N LYS A 257 15.82 14.48 1.78
CA LYS A 257 14.55 15.18 2.03
C LYS A 257 13.53 14.88 0.94
N GLN A 258 13.93 14.88 -0.33
CA GLN A 258 13.02 14.55 -1.43
C GLN A 258 12.50 13.11 -1.35
N LEU A 259 13.32 12.16 -0.91
CA LEU A 259 12.90 10.76 -0.72
C LEU A 259 11.97 10.58 0.48
N CYS A 260 12.04 11.46 1.48
CA CYS A 260 11.20 11.42 2.68
C CYS A 260 9.88 12.19 2.57
N LEU A 261 9.87 13.35 1.90
CA LEU A 261 8.74 14.31 1.85
C LEU A 261 7.68 13.99 0.77
N ASN A 262 7.89 12.96 -0.04
CA ASN A 262 6.97 12.58 -1.12
C ASN A 262 5.85 11.64 -0.63
N TYR A 263 5.15 12.04 0.43
CA TYR A 263 3.88 11.49 0.88
C TYR A 263 2.86 12.62 0.96
#